data_AF-A0A2I1EES7-F1
#
_entry.id   AF-A0A2I1EES7-F1
#
_cell.length_a   1.000
_cell.length_b   1.000
_cell.length_c   1.000
_cell.angle_alpha   90.00
_cell.angle_beta   90.00
_cell.angle_gamma   90.00
#
_symmetry.space_group_name_H-M   'P 1'
#
loop_
_entity.id
_entity.type
_entity.pdbx_description
1 polymer ?
#
loop_
_entity_poly.entity_id
_entity_poly.type
_entity_poly.pdbx_seq_one_letter_code
_entity_poly.pdbx_strand_id
1 'polypeptide(L)'
;KCRGQNIIPFYGITKAPEEDEYAMVIQCAKYGDLRNYIRKFFSSLNWTDKANILIKVSKALNFLHQMNLFHKDIHCKNILVDEEHRVLINDFGLCQSSDSEIGKFPNILQGVLPYIAPEVLRRKSYTKQSEVYSISMIMWELTSKKPPFSDWFHDVELALAILDGMRP
;
A
#
# COMPACT_ATOMS: atom_id res chain seq x y z
N LYS A 1 0.20 -9.76 16.55
CA LYS A 1 -0.73 -10.65 15.82
C LYS A 1 -0.39 -10.72 14.33
N CYS A 2 -0.08 -9.61 13.65
CA CYS A 2 0.39 -9.61 12.25
C CYS A 2 1.93 -9.75 12.14
N ARG A 3 2.48 -10.89 12.54
CA ARG A 3 3.89 -11.22 12.26
C ARG A 3 3.92 -12.15 11.05
N GLY A 4 4.29 -11.64 9.89
CA GLY A 4 4.33 -12.38 8.63
C GLY A 4 5.55 -12.02 7.81
N GLN A 5 5.90 -12.89 6.86
CA GLN A 5 6.94 -12.56 5.89
C GLN A 5 6.49 -11.32 5.08
N ASN A 6 7.43 -10.40 4.81
CA ASN A 6 7.15 -9.16 4.07
C ASN A 6 6.14 -8.19 4.74
N ILE A 7 5.93 -8.33 6.05
CA ILE A 7 5.27 -7.35 6.92
C ILE A 7 6.34 -6.66 7.77
N ILE A 8 6.27 -5.34 7.93
CA ILE A 8 7.24 -4.60 8.75
C ILE A 8 7.25 -5.13 10.19
N PRO A 9 8.42 -5.53 10.74
CA PRO A 9 8.50 -5.90 12.13
C PRO A 9 8.17 -4.73 13.05
N PHE A 10 7.21 -4.95 13.95
CA PHE A 10 6.86 -4.03 15.03
C PHE A 10 7.44 -4.55 16.35
N TYR A 11 8.25 -3.70 16.99
CA TYR A 11 8.95 -4.05 18.23
C TYR A 11 8.22 -3.57 19.48
N GLY A 12 7.50 -2.46 19.41
CA GLY A 12 6.73 -1.95 20.54
C GLY A 12 6.40 -0.47 20.42
N ILE A 13 5.84 0.07 21.50
CA ILE A 13 5.59 1.51 21.68
C ILE A 13 6.52 1.98 22.79
N THR A 14 7.11 3.15 22.61
CA THR A 14 7.89 3.84 23.65
C THR A 14 7.33 5.23 23.88
N LYS A 15 7.78 5.91 24.93
CA LYS A 15 7.45 7.30 25.21
C LYS A 15 8.68 8.16 24.91
N ALA A 16 8.50 9.23 24.14
CA ALA A 16 9.55 10.19 23.85
C ALA A 16 9.99 10.84 25.18
N PRO A 17 11.29 10.93 25.49
CA PRO A 17 11.75 11.45 26.77
C PRO A 17 11.36 12.92 27.01
N GLU A 18 11.18 13.70 25.94
CA GLU A 18 11.12 15.18 26.01
C GLU A 18 9.72 15.75 25.74
N GLU A 19 8.79 15.03 25.10
CA GLU A 19 7.56 15.65 24.55
C GLU A 19 6.24 15.03 25.03
N ASP A 20 6.24 14.13 26.02
CA ASP A 20 5.03 13.36 26.45
C ASP A 20 4.35 12.56 25.31
N GLU A 21 4.99 12.49 24.13
CA GLU A 21 4.49 11.80 22.97
C GLU A 21 4.81 10.30 22.99
N TYR A 22 3.93 9.50 22.40
CA TYR A 22 4.17 8.07 22.18
C TYR A 22 4.75 7.84 20.79
N ALA A 23 5.82 7.05 20.72
CA ALA A 23 6.48 6.69 19.47
C ALA A 23 6.35 5.19 19.20
N MET A 24 6.13 4.84 17.93
CA MET A 24 6.13 3.46 17.47
C MET A 24 7.55 3.02 17.11
N VAL A 25 7.99 1.87 17.62
CA VAL A 25 9.29 1.29 17.29
C VAL A 25 9.09 0.13 16.30
N ILE A 26 9.58 0.33 15.07
CA ILE A 26 9.51 -0.62 13.96
C ILE A 26 10.91 -0.87 13.38
N GLN A 27 11.06 -1.93 12.59
CA GLN A 27 12.27 -2.18 11.81
C GLN A 27 12.63 -0.95 10.96
N CYS A 28 13.89 -0.55 11.01
CA CYS A 28 14.40 0.51 10.14
C CYS A 28 14.48 -0.01 8.70
N ALA A 29 13.95 0.74 7.75
CA ALA A 29 14.03 0.45 6.33
C ALA A 29 14.98 1.45 5.65
N LYS A 30 16.25 1.05 5.49
CA LYS A 30 17.34 1.93 5.04
C LYS A 30 17.06 2.70 3.74
N TYR A 31 16.31 2.11 2.81
CA TYR A 31 16.00 2.77 1.54
C TYR A 31 14.65 3.50 1.53
N GLY A 32 13.96 3.56 2.67
CA GLY A 32 12.68 4.24 2.82
C GLY A 32 11.56 3.52 2.07
N ASP A 33 10.60 4.29 1.55
CA ASP A 33 9.47 3.75 0.82
C ASP A 33 9.81 3.33 -0.62
N LEU A 34 8.97 2.45 -1.18
CA LEU A 34 9.15 1.85 -2.48
C LEU A 34 9.15 2.90 -3.60
N ARG A 35 8.41 4.01 -3.47
CA ARG A 35 8.43 5.07 -4.50
C ARG A 35 9.81 5.73 -4.55
N ASN A 36 10.39 6.05 -3.40
CA ASN A 36 11.74 6.59 -3.32
C ASN A 36 12.80 5.57 -3.74
N TYR A 37 12.62 4.30 -3.38
CA TYR A 37 13.46 3.20 -3.87
C TYR A 37 13.43 3.09 -5.40
N ILE A 38 12.24 3.07 -6.02
CA ILE A 38 12.06 3.05 -7.47
C ILE A 38 12.79 4.23 -8.11
N ARG A 39 12.58 5.46 -7.62
CA ARG A 39 13.24 6.66 -8.17
C ARG A 39 14.75 6.57 -8.17
N LYS A 40 15.32 6.07 -7.06
CA LYS A 40 16.76 5.94 -6.86
C LYS A 40 17.38 4.82 -7.69
N PHE A 41 16.72 3.67 -7.77
CA PHE A 41 17.29 2.45 -8.35
C PHE A 41 16.68 2.05 -9.70
N PHE A 42 15.82 2.89 -10.31
CA PHE A 42 15.05 2.54 -11.52
C PHE A 42 15.89 1.91 -12.63
N SER A 43 17.04 2.51 -12.95
CA SER A 43 17.93 2.05 -14.03
C SER A 43 18.64 0.72 -13.70
N SER A 44 18.71 0.35 -12.43
CA SER A 44 19.33 -0.89 -11.95
C SER A 44 18.32 -2.02 -11.76
N LEU A 45 17.03 -1.70 -11.62
CA LEU A 45 15.96 -2.68 -11.47
C LEU A 45 15.61 -3.31 -12.82
N ASN A 46 15.97 -4.57 -12.99
CA ASN A 46 15.56 -5.35 -14.16
C ASN A 46 14.11 -5.86 -14.00
N TRP A 47 13.58 -6.50 -15.04
CA TRP A 47 12.21 -7.05 -15.02
C TRP A 47 11.99 -8.11 -13.95
N THR A 48 12.99 -8.94 -13.69
CA THR A 48 12.94 -9.95 -12.62
C THR A 48 12.85 -9.29 -11.25
N ASP A 49 13.59 -8.21 -11.00
CA ASP A 49 13.53 -7.47 -9.73
C ASP A 49 12.15 -6.86 -9.52
N LYS A 50 11.60 -6.22 -10.56
CA LYS A 50 10.25 -5.63 -10.53
C LYS A 50 9.17 -6.69 -10.27
N ALA A 51 9.26 -7.83 -10.95
CA ALA A 51 8.36 -8.97 -10.72
C ALA A 51 8.50 -9.52 -9.29
N ASN A 52 9.73 -9.64 -8.78
CA ASN A 52 9.99 -10.09 -7.42
C ASN A 52 9.35 -9.16 -6.39
N ILE A 53 9.44 -7.84 -6.56
CA ILE A 53 8.77 -6.87 -5.69
C ILE A 53 7.25 -7.14 -5.66
N LEU A 54 6.60 -7.28 -6.82
CA LEU A 54 5.17 -7.58 -6.92
C LEU A 54 4.79 -8.92 -6.29
N ILE A 55 5.62 -9.95 -6.43
CA ILE A 55 5.42 -11.26 -5.78
C ILE A 55 5.49 -11.12 -4.26
N LYS A 56 6.43 -10.33 -3.72
CA LYS A 56 6.57 -10.12 -2.26
C LYS A 56 5.37 -9.36 -1.69
N VAL A 57 4.92 -8.30 -2.37
CA VAL A 57 3.70 -7.56 -1.97
C VAL A 57 2.48 -8.48 -2.02
N SER A 58 2.30 -9.24 -3.11
CA SER A 58 1.19 -10.18 -3.26
C SER A 58 1.17 -11.26 -2.17
N LYS A 59 2.34 -11.81 -1.81
CA LYS A 59 2.47 -12.80 -0.73
C LYS A 59 2.11 -12.21 0.64
N ALA A 60 2.55 -10.99 0.93
CA ALA A 60 2.21 -10.30 2.17
C ALA A 60 0.70 -10.04 2.27
N LEU A 61 0.06 -9.60 1.18
CA LEU A 61 -1.38 -9.39 1.14
C LEU A 61 -2.16 -10.69 1.28
N ASN A 62 -1.74 -11.76 0.61
CA ASN A 62 -2.35 -13.07 0.77
C ASN A 62 -2.25 -13.57 2.22
N PHE A 63 -1.12 -13.32 2.91
CA PHE A 63 -1.00 -13.61 4.34
C PHE A 63 -2.01 -12.83 5.17
N LEU A 64 -2.21 -11.53 4.93
CA LEU A 64 -3.26 -10.74 5.62
C LEU A 64 -4.66 -11.27 5.31
N HIS A 65 -4.94 -11.64 4.06
CA HIS A 65 -6.23 -12.22 3.67
C HIS A 65 -6.52 -13.55 4.38
N GLN A 66 -5.50 -14.39 4.58
CA GLN A 66 -5.63 -15.64 5.34
C GLN A 66 -5.92 -15.37 6.83
N MET A 67 -5.57 -14.19 7.33
CA MET A 67 -5.93 -13.72 8.67
C MET A 67 -7.27 -12.97 8.71
N ASN A 68 -8.05 -12.97 7.62
CA ASN A 68 -9.28 -12.19 7.48
C ASN A 68 -9.07 -10.67 7.68
N LEU A 69 -7.93 -10.14 7.21
CA LEU A 69 -7.57 -8.73 7.29
C LEU A 69 -7.42 -8.12 5.88
N PHE A 70 -7.94 -6.91 5.71
CA PHE A 70 -7.67 -6.02 4.59
C PHE A 70 -6.78 -4.87 5.05
N HIS A 71 -5.76 -4.52 4.28
CA HIS A 71 -4.87 -3.40 4.57
C HIS A 71 -5.51 -2.05 4.24
N LYS A 72 -6.29 -1.99 3.15
CA LYS A 72 -7.05 -0.82 2.66
C LYS A 72 -6.25 0.40 2.16
N ASP A 73 -4.96 0.49 2.46
CA ASP A 73 -4.11 1.59 2.00
C ASP A 73 -2.80 1.12 1.34
N ILE A 74 -2.92 0.28 0.32
CA ILE A 74 -1.78 -0.27 -0.39
C ILE A 74 -1.33 0.69 -1.50
N HIS A 75 -0.12 1.22 -1.35
CA HIS A 75 0.54 2.04 -2.34
C HIS A 75 2.05 2.08 -2.11
N CYS A 76 2.83 2.59 -3.07
CA CYS A 76 4.30 2.60 -2.98
C CYS A 76 4.85 3.32 -1.74
N LYS A 77 4.14 4.33 -1.19
CA LYS A 77 4.57 4.99 0.06
C LYS A 77 4.38 4.16 1.34
N ASN A 78 3.53 3.13 1.33
CA ASN A 78 3.26 2.23 2.47
C ASN A 78 3.98 0.89 2.31
N ILE A 79 4.89 0.80 1.34
CA ILE A 79 5.78 -0.36 1.16
C ILE A 79 7.19 0.16 1.40
N LEU A 80 7.88 -0.42 2.37
CA LEU A 80 9.24 -0.06 2.73
C LEU A 80 10.25 -1.03 2.14
N VAL A 81 11.48 -0.56 1.94
CA VAL A 81 12.61 -1.38 1.47
C VAL A 81 13.80 -1.20 2.40
N ASP A 82 14.25 -2.31 2.99
CA ASP A 82 15.36 -2.30 3.95
C ASP A 82 16.73 -2.53 3.29
N GLU A 83 17.80 -2.52 4.09
CA GLU A 83 19.19 -2.67 3.65
C GLU A 83 19.48 -3.98 2.90
N GLU A 84 18.70 -5.03 3.17
CA GLU A 84 18.77 -6.33 2.48
C GLU A 84 17.89 -6.36 1.22
N HIS A 85 17.35 -5.20 0.79
CA HIS A 85 16.40 -5.08 -0.31
C HIS A 85 15.10 -5.86 -0.09
N ARG A 86 14.74 -6.14 1.17
CA ARG A 86 13.47 -6.80 1.49
C ARG A 86 12.33 -5.80 1.40
N VAL A 87 11.26 -6.22 0.74
CA VAL A 87 10.03 -5.44 0.56
C VAL A 87 9.09 -5.71 1.73
N LEU A 88 8.68 -4.68 2.46
CA LEU A 88 7.91 -4.79 3.70
C LEU A 88 6.66 -3.91 3.64
N ILE A 89 5.46 -4.47 3.78
CA ILE A 89 4.23 -3.68 3.93
C ILE A 89 4.23 -3.02 5.32
N ASN A 90 3.93 -1.72 5.33
CA ASN A 90 3.85 -0.86 6.51
C ASN A 90 2.51 -0.09 6.54
N ASP A 91 2.25 0.56 7.67
CA ASP A 91 1.09 1.41 7.93
C ASP A 91 -0.25 0.67 7.95
N PHE A 92 -0.49 0.00 9.08
CA PHE A 92 -1.71 -0.75 9.33
C PHE A 92 -2.82 0.12 9.95
N GLY A 93 -2.72 1.46 9.90
CA GLY A 93 -3.68 2.37 10.53
C GLY A 93 -5.11 2.24 10.01
N LEU A 94 -5.26 1.83 8.75
CA LEU A 94 -6.55 1.58 8.09
C LEU A 94 -6.90 0.08 7.98
N CYS A 95 -6.05 -0.78 8.55
CA CYS A 95 -6.23 -2.22 8.48
C CYS A 95 -7.51 -2.64 9.23
N GLN A 96 -8.32 -3.48 8.59
CA GLN A 96 -9.62 -3.85 9.12
C GLN A 96 -9.96 -5.31 8.84
N SER A 97 -10.66 -5.94 9.80
CA SER A 97 -11.18 -7.29 9.61
C SER A 97 -12.29 -7.33 8.55
N SER A 98 -12.27 -8.35 7.70
CA SER A 98 -13.34 -8.62 6.72
C SER A 98 -14.71 -8.78 7.36
N ASP A 99 -14.75 -9.19 8.63
CA ASP A 99 -15.99 -9.51 9.35
C ASP A 99 -16.54 -8.29 10.09
N SER A 100 -15.82 -7.17 10.10
CA SER A 100 -16.24 -5.99 10.82
C SER A 100 -17.44 -5.30 10.16
N GLU A 101 -18.51 -5.09 10.93
CA GLU A 101 -19.70 -4.33 10.51
C GLU A 101 -19.36 -2.91 10.07
N ILE A 102 -18.34 -2.27 10.70
CA ILE A 102 -17.86 -0.93 10.35
C ILE A 102 -17.34 -0.88 8.90
N GLY A 103 -16.76 -1.98 8.40
CA GLY A 103 -16.26 -2.09 7.02
C GLY A 103 -17.38 -2.30 5.99
N LYS A 104 -18.61 -2.61 6.43
CA LYS A 104 -19.79 -2.77 5.58
C LYS A 104 -20.49 -1.45 5.27
N PHE A 105 -20.17 -0.39 6.00
CA PHE A 105 -20.70 0.95 5.73
C PHE A 105 -19.69 1.75 4.88
N PRO A 106 -19.99 2.04 3.60
CA PRO A 106 -19.06 2.68 2.66
C PRO A 106 -18.89 4.19 2.90
N ASN A 107 -19.11 4.68 4.13
CA ASN A 107 -19.34 6.10 4.37
C ASN A 107 -18.07 6.95 4.18
N ILE A 108 -16.87 6.39 4.36
CA ILE A 108 -15.61 7.12 4.17
C ILE A 108 -14.73 6.39 3.14
N LEU A 109 -14.37 7.10 2.07
CA LEU A 109 -13.39 6.62 1.10
C LEU A 109 -12.02 6.69 1.78
N GLN A 110 -11.33 5.56 1.85
CA GLN A 110 -10.03 5.44 2.50
C GLN A 110 -8.95 5.09 1.48
N GLY A 111 -7.74 5.60 1.74
CA GLY A 111 -6.55 5.36 0.93
C GLY A 111 -6.25 6.46 -0.10
N VAL A 112 -5.23 6.21 -0.92
CA VAL A 112 -4.72 7.20 -1.89
C VAL A 112 -5.39 7.02 -3.25
N LEU A 113 -6.10 8.06 -3.71
CA LEU A 113 -7.07 8.01 -4.82
C LEU A 113 -6.67 7.17 -6.05
N PRO A 114 -5.49 7.35 -6.68
CA PRO A 114 -5.07 6.51 -7.81
C PRO A 114 -5.06 5.00 -7.55
N TYR A 115 -4.87 4.57 -6.31
CA TYR A 115 -4.78 3.17 -5.87
C TYR A 115 -6.12 2.57 -5.46
N ILE A 116 -7.19 3.38 -5.43
CA ILE A 116 -8.52 2.95 -5.01
C ILE A 116 -9.25 2.34 -6.19
N ALA A 117 -9.73 1.11 -6.02
CA ALA A 117 -10.41 0.39 -7.07
C ALA A 117 -11.75 1.06 -7.49
N PRO A 118 -12.15 0.97 -8.77
CA PRO A 118 -13.37 1.62 -9.26
C PRO A 118 -14.65 1.18 -8.53
N GLU A 119 -14.74 -0.06 -8.06
CA GLU A 119 -15.88 -0.52 -7.26
C GLU A 119 -15.94 0.15 -5.88
N VAL A 120 -14.78 0.44 -5.28
CA VAL A 120 -14.69 1.15 -3.99
C VAL A 120 -15.04 2.63 -4.18
N LEU A 121 -14.60 3.25 -5.27
CA LEU A 121 -15.03 4.60 -5.66
C LEU A 121 -16.56 4.69 -5.85
N ARG A 122 -17.19 3.63 -6.38
CA ARG A 122 -18.66 3.49 -6.47
C ARG A 122 -19.33 3.14 -5.15
N ARG A 123 -18.62 3.19 -4.02
CA ARG A 123 -19.14 2.86 -2.68
C ARG A 123 -19.66 1.42 -2.57
N LYS A 124 -19.18 0.51 -3.42
CA LYS A 124 -19.40 -0.93 -3.27
C LYS A 124 -18.45 -1.50 -2.23
N SER A 125 -18.73 -2.72 -1.79
CA SER A 125 -17.93 -3.42 -0.79
C SER A 125 -16.46 -3.53 -1.20
N TYR A 126 -15.58 -3.30 -0.24
CA TYR A 126 -14.15 -3.55 -0.40
C TYR A 126 -13.90 -5.07 -0.47
N THR A 127 -13.06 -5.52 -1.39
CA THR A 127 -12.79 -6.94 -1.62
C THR A 127 -11.31 -7.23 -1.76
N LYS A 128 -10.95 -8.52 -1.84
CA LYS A 128 -9.59 -8.94 -2.21
C LYS A 128 -9.20 -8.39 -3.59
N GLN A 129 -10.15 -8.30 -4.52
CA GLN A 129 -9.94 -7.74 -5.86
C GLN A 129 -9.60 -6.24 -5.82
N SER A 130 -10.10 -5.52 -4.81
CA SER A 130 -9.77 -4.11 -4.61
C SER A 130 -8.28 -3.90 -4.28
N GLU A 131 -7.66 -4.81 -3.50
CA GLU A 131 -6.20 -4.76 -3.26
C GLU A 131 -5.38 -5.22 -4.47
N VAL A 132 -5.93 -6.10 -5.32
CA VAL A 132 -5.30 -6.45 -6.61
C VAL A 132 -5.24 -5.24 -7.53
N TYR A 133 -6.26 -4.39 -7.53
CA TYR A 133 -6.22 -3.11 -8.25
C TYR A 133 -5.08 -2.22 -7.73
N SER A 134 -4.91 -2.09 -6.41
CA SER A 134 -3.79 -1.32 -5.84
C SER A 134 -2.42 -1.88 -6.25
N ILE A 135 -2.26 -3.22 -6.33
CA ILE A 135 -1.04 -3.85 -6.86
C ILE A 135 -0.79 -3.44 -8.32
N SER A 136 -1.84 -3.34 -9.15
CA SER A 136 -1.69 -2.93 -10.55
C SER A 136 -1.16 -1.49 -10.69
N MET A 137 -1.52 -0.62 -9.75
CA MET A 137 -0.99 0.75 -9.69
C MET A 137 0.46 0.80 -9.19
N ILE A 138 0.87 -0.13 -8.32
CA ILE A 138 2.28 -0.33 -7.97
C ILE A 138 3.07 -0.84 -9.18
N MET A 139 2.50 -1.78 -9.94
CA MET A 139 3.10 -2.28 -11.18
C MET A 139 3.33 -1.14 -12.17
N TRP A 140 2.37 -0.21 -12.30
CA TRP A 140 2.53 0.99 -13.11
C TRP A 140 3.73 1.85 -12.66
N GLU A 141 3.92 2.09 -11.37
CA GLU A 141 5.09 2.86 -10.90
C GLU A 141 6.41 2.15 -11.20
N LEU A 142 6.45 0.83 -11.03
CA LEU A 142 7.64 0.01 -11.31
C LEU A 142 8.03 0.06 -12.79
N THR A 143 7.06 0.17 -13.70
CA THR A 143 7.33 0.21 -15.15
C THR A 143 7.55 1.62 -15.68
N SER A 144 6.85 2.62 -15.15
CA SER A 144 6.88 4.01 -15.66
C SER A 144 7.84 4.94 -14.93
N LYS A 145 8.31 4.57 -13.72
CA LYS A 145 9.03 5.45 -12.77
C LYS A 145 8.17 6.61 -12.22
N LYS A 146 6.90 6.71 -12.61
CA LYS A 146 6.02 7.81 -12.25
C LYS A 146 4.87 7.31 -11.37
N PRO A 147 4.39 8.13 -10.42
CA PRO A 147 3.11 7.86 -9.76
C PRO A 147 1.97 7.69 -10.78
N PRO A 148 0.97 6.83 -10.52
CA PRO A 148 -0.19 6.73 -11.39
C PRO A 148 -0.93 8.06 -11.39
N PHE A 149 -1.32 8.53 -12.58
CA PHE A 149 -1.97 9.83 -12.77
C PHE A 149 -1.14 11.02 -12.24
N SER A 150 0.19 11.00 -12.39
CA SER A 150 1.08 12.08 -11.92
C SER A 150 0.75 13.48 -12.47
N ASP A 151 0.04 13.52 -13.59
CA ASP A 151 -0.28 14.74 -14.33
C ASP A 151 -1.72 15.24 -14.01
N TRP A 152 -2.40 14.60 -13.04
CA TRP A 152 -3.75 14.95 -12.59
C TRP A 152 -3.76 15.38 -11.13
N PHE A 153 -4.70 16.27 -10.78
CA PHE A 153 -5.06 16.49 -9.39
C PHE A 153 -5.79 15.26 -8.84
N HIS A 154 -5.50 14.89 -7.59
CA HIS A 154 -6.13 13.74 -6.94
C HIS A 154 -7.47 14.15 -6.31
N ASP A 155 -8.44 14.50 -7.14
CA ASP A 155 -9.72 15.05 -6.74
C ASP A 155 -10.91 14.27 -7.35
N VAL A 156 -12.11 14.85 -7.28
CA VAL A 156 -13.34 14.24 -7.78
C VAL A 156 -13.30 14.05 -9.30
N GLU A 157 -12.61 14.90 -10.05
CA GLU A 157 -12.51 14.79 -11.51
C GLU A 157 -11.72 13.54 -11.89
N LEU A 158 -10.57 13.31 -11.23
CA LEU A 158 -9.82 12.08 -11.43
C LEU A 158 -10.62 10.84 -11.03
N ALA A 159 -11.38 10.92 -9.93
CA ALA A 159 -12.23 9.81 -9.49
C ALA A 159 -13.27 9.45 -10.57
N LEU A 160 -13.97 10.43 -11.14
CA LEU A 160 -14.94 10.23 -12.22
C LEU A 160 -14.27 9.66 -13.48
N ALA A 161 -13.12 10.20 -13.88
CA ALA A 161 -12.37 9.69 -15.02
C ALA A 161 -11.98 8.20 -14.87
N ILE A 162 -11.52 7.80 -13.67
CA ILE A 162 -11.22 6.38 -13.37
C ILE A 162 -12.47 5.51 -13.49
N LEU A 163 -13.62 6.00 -13.01
CA LEU A 163 -14.91 5.32 -13.11
C LEU A 163 -15.36 5.13 -14.55
N ASP A 164 -15.06 6.09 -15.42
CA ASP A 164 -15.33 6.07 -16.87
C ASP A 164 -14.30 5.25 -17.66
N GLY A 165 -13.32 4.66 -16.98
CA GLY A 165 -12.38 3.71 -17.58
C GLY A 165 -11.00 4.27 -17.88
N MET A 166 -10.70 5.52 -17.51
CA MET A 166 -9.37 6.09 -17.65
C MET A 166 -8.33 5.26 -16.89
N ARG A 167 -7.17 5.05 -17.51
CA ARG A 167 -6.01 4.39 -16.92
C ARG A 167 -4.77 5.28 -17.11
N PRO A 168 -3.75 5.16 -16.24
CA PRO A 168 -2.50 5.90 -16.35
C PRO A 168 -1.77 5.67 -17.68
#